data_AF-A0A2E7PA36-F1
#
_entry.id   AF-A0A2E7PA36-F1
#
_cell.length_a   1.000
_cell.length_b   1.000
_cell.length_c   1.000
_cell.angle_alpha   90.00
_cell.angle_beta   90.00
_cell.angle_gamma   90.00
#
_symmetry.space_group_name_H-M   'P 1'
#
loop_
_entity.id
_entity.type
_entity.pdbx_description
1 polymer ?
#
loop_
_entity_poly.entity_id
_entity_poly.type
_entity_poly.pdbx_seq_one_letter_code
_entity_poly.pdbx_strand_id
1 'polypeptide(L)'
;MSPLLNGQIVDENGAPAVGWQISSYVAGSSTPLATYTTAAGDVQHANPELLDALGYPSNGQIWLESGKSYKLVLADGNGVVKKTFDNIAGVNDTTISVGQWQASGITPTYISANSFSLPGDQTTEFHLGRREQLITATGTLYGQIIKSVYSGGLTTVTVLLDSGSLDNGLSSVNHSILRADHTGEISNPSGKNRVINGAFNVNERGYISGTVQASGSYAVDRWKSSSANSSMTFTTAPQGQMVTLVGSYQQRIERANMEAGSYMVSWQGSAQCRIYRVGDTPPAYSVSPIVFVSDGTTDVMIEFNAGTLWKVQVELGGAITPFEFRHISQEKWLCAWFYERITFTSTIFSTGQATSATNASGSIPFKRRKRSQGSAIFSGTPVALAANGAAASGTVLIPSATEDMAVWQFSGTGLAAGNACSLNGTGVQLIADSDF
;
A
#
# COMPACT_ATOMS: atom_id res chain seq x y z
N MET A 1 40.54 -5.71 3.65
CA MET A 1 41.97 -6.13 3.63
C MET A 1 42.15 -7.55 3.06
N SER A 2 43.09 -7.78 2.13
CA SER A 2 42.99 -8.80 1.06
C SER A 2 43.52 -10.22 1.36
N PRO A 3 42.83 -11.29 0.87
CA PRO A 3 43.25 -12.68 0.99
C PRO A 3 44.00 -13.25 -0.25
N LEU A 4 44.20 -12.45 -1.31
CA LEU A 4 44.72 -12.93 -2.61
C LEU A 4 46.24 -12.80 -2.71
N LEU A 5 46.89 -13.78 -3.37
CA LEU A 5 48.34 -13.84 -3.63
C LEU A 5 49.26 -13.89 -2.39
N ASN A 6 48.69 -14.17 -1.21
CA ASN A 6 49.44 -14.44 0.02
C ASN A 6 49.78 -15.92 0.24
N GLY A 7 49.27 -16.82 -0.60
CA GLY A 7 49.61 -18.25 -0.59
C GLY A 7 50.84 -18.57 -1.45
N GLN A 8 51.37 -19.78 -1.32
CA GLN A 8 52.45 -20.27 -2.18
C GLN A 8 52.01 -20.32 -3.63
N ILE A 9 52.79 -19.70 -4.51
CA ILE A 9 52.59 -19.72 -5.96
C ILE A 9 53.57 -20.73 -6.56
N VAL A 10 53.05 -21.57 -7.44
CA VAL A 10 53.82 -22.58 -8.16
C VAL A 10 53.79 -22.33 -9.67
N ASP A 11 54.83 -22.79 -10.36
CA ASP A 11 54.93 -22.77 -11.81
C ASP A 11 54.12 -23.90 -12.47
N GLU A 12 54.17 -23.96 -13.79
CA GLU A 12 53.46 -24.96 -14.61
C GLU A 12 53.91 -26.41 -14.32
N ASN A 13 55.06 -26.60 -13.69
CA ASN A 13 55.60 -27.90 -13.29
C ASN A 13 55.31 -28.24 -11.82
N GLY A 14 54.63 -27.36 -11.09
CA GLY A 14 54.34 -27.51 -9.67
C GLY A 14 55.52 -27.16 -8.74
N ALA A 15 56.60 -26.57 -9.26
CA ALA A 15 57.70 -26.06 -8.45
C ALA A 15 57.38 -24.65 -7.93
N PRO A 16 57.92 -24.20 -6.78
CA PRO A 16 57.76 -22.83 -6.32
C PRO A 16 58.17 -21.81 -7.40
N ALA A 17 57.34 -20.80 -7.61
CA ALA A 17 57.51 -19.78 -8.63
C ALA A 17 58.57 -18.72 -8.25
N VAL A 18 59.80 -19.18 -7.98
CA VAL A 18 60.90 -18.33 -7.48
C VAL A 18 61.24 -17.22 -8.47
N GLY A 19 61.32 -15.98 -7.98
CA GLY A 19 61.69 -14.82 -8.79
C GLY A 19 60.61 -14.32 -9.75
N TRP A 20 59.40 -14.88 -9.68
CA TRP A 20 58.23 -14.32 -10.38
C TRP A 20 57.82 -12.99 -9.73
N GLN A 21 57.03 -12.20 -10.46
CA GLN A 21 56.72 -10.81 -10.14
C GLN A 21 55.20 -10.61 -9.98
N ILE A 22 54.80 -9.88 -8.93
CA ILE A 22 53.44 -9.40 -8.72
C ILE A 22 53.44 -7.88 -8.86
N SER A 23 52.80 -7.37 -9.92
CA SER A 23 52.60 -5.94 -10.13
C SER A 23 51.21 -5.51 -9.68
N SER A 24 51.11 -4.34 -9.06
CA SER A 24 49.84 -3.78 -8.57
C SER A 24 49.47 -2.45 -9.22
N TYR A 25 48.21 -2.32 -9.63
CA TYR A 25 47.68 -1.15 -10.33
C TYR A 25 46.30 -0.76 -9.80
N VAL A 26 45.88 0.46 -10.12
CA VAL A 26 44.47 0.86 -10.00
C VAL A 26 43.62 -0.05 -10.89
N ALA A 27 42.46 -0.51 -10.39
CA ALA A 27 41.54 -1.36 -11.15
C ALA A 27 41.23 -0.76 -12.54
N GLY A 28 41.20 -1.61 -13.58
CA GLY A 28 40.96 -1.20 -14.97
C GLY A 28 42.07 -0.36 -15.62
N SER A 29 43.21 -0.15 -14.95
CA SER A 29 44.30 0.73 -15.43
C SER A 29 45.66 -0.01 -15.45
N SER A 30 46.69 0.72 -15.91
CA SER A 30 48.13 0.40 -15.75
C SER A 30 48.85 1.38 -14.82
N THR A 31 48.11 2.28 -14.15
CA THR A 31 48.66 3.20 -13.14
C THR A 31 49.06 2.42 -11.89
N PRO A 32 50.33 2.43 -11.45
CA PRO A 32 50.78 1.74 -10.25
C PRO A 32 49.99 2.15 -9.00
N LEU A 33 49.62 1.17 -8.17
CA LEU A 33 48.95 1.41 -6.90
C LEU A 33 49.67 0.66 -5.77
N ALA A 34 49.92 1.34 -4.66
CA ALA A 34 50.68 0.84 -3.53
C ALA A 34 50.01 -0.37 -2.85
N THR A 35 50.80 -1.35 -2.47
CA THR A 35 50.42 -2.43 -1.54
C THR A 35 51.39 -2.45 -0.37
N TYR A 36 51.02 -3.08 0.75
CA TYR A 36 51.72 -2.95 2.02
C TYR A 36 52.06 -4.30 2.64
N THR A 37 53.15 -4.37 3.39
CA THR A 37 53.67 -5.61 3.99
C THR A 37 52.87 -6.09 5.22
N THR A 38 52.09 -5.18 5.83
CA THR A 38 51.25 -5.45 7.00
C THR A 38 49.91 -4.73 6.90
N ALA A 39 48.94 -5.19 7.70
CA ALA A 39 47.61 -4.58 7.81
C ALA A 39 47.63 -3.13 8.29
N ALA A 40 48.72 -2.66 8.90
CA ALA A 40 48.86 -1.29 9.39
C ALA A 40 49.04 -0.27 8.26
N GLY A 41 49.51 -0.70 7.07
CA GLY A 41 49.71 0.20 5.93
C GLY A 41 50.96 1.08 6.01
N ASP A 42 51.90 0.78 6.91
CA ASP A 42 53.06 1.65 7.17
C ASP A 42 54.25 1.43 6.23
N VAL A 43 54.40 0.21 5.70
CA VAL A 43 55.55 -0.17 4.87
C VAL A 43 55.06 -0.69 3.52
N GLN A 44 55.35 0.05 2.46
CA GLN A 44 54.95 -0.27 1.10
C GLN A 44 55.85 -1.37 0.49
N HIS A 45 55.25 -2.27 -0.28
CA HIS A 45 55.97 -3.17 -1.16
C HIS A 45 56.62 -2.45 -2.35
N ALA A 46 57.69 -3.04 -2.89
CA ALA A 46 58.14 -2.69 -4.23
C ALA A 46 57.06 -3.06 -5.25
N ASN A 47 57.01 -2.36 -6.37
CA ASN A 47 56.11 -2.68 -7.48
C ASN A 47 56.93 -2.77 -8.77
N PRO A 48 57.22 -3.99 -9.27
CA PRO A 48 56.69 -5.28 -8.83
C PRO A 48 57.28 -5.83 -7.51
N GLU A 49 56.50 -6.63 -6.78
CA GLU A 49 56.95 -7.44 -5.64
C GLU A 49 57.44 -8.81 -6.15
N LEU A 50 58.59 -9.28 -5.68
CA LEU A 50 59.18 -10.55 -6.09
C LEU A 50 58.73 -11.71 -5.20
N LEU A 51 58.73 -12.92 -5.76
CA LEU A 51 58.52 -14.15 -5.01
C LEU A 51 59.84 -14.77 -4.53
N ASP A 52 59.84 -15.24 -3.29
CA ASP A 52 60.97 -15.88 -2.63
C ASP A 52 61.21 -17.33 -3.10
N ALA A 53 62.19 -18.01 -2.48
CA ALA A 53 62.55 -19.39 -2.80
C ALA A 53 61.42 -20.42 -2.56
N LEU A 54 60.40 -20.04 -1.79
CA LEU A 54 59.23 -20.86 -1.50
C LEU A 54 58.01 -20.41 -2.31
N GLY A 55 58.12 -19.40 -3.19
CA GLY A 55 57.01 -18.91 -4.00
C GLY A 55 56.03 -18.02 -3.23
N TYR A 56 56.46 -17.44 -2.11
CA TYR A 56 55.70 -16.42 -1.35
C TYR A 56 56.23 -15.02 -1.67
N PRO A 57 55.43 -13.96 -1.46
CA PRO A 57 55.93 -12.59 -1.60
C PRO A 57 57.10 -12.34 -0.62
N SER A 58 58.21 -11.84 -1.16
CA SER A 58 59.51 -11.82 -0.50
C SER A 58 59.57 -10.92 0.73
N ASN A 59 58.80 -9.84 0.75
CA ASN A 59 58.80 -8.85 1.82
C ASN A 59 57.58 -8.93 2.75
N GLY A 60 56.97 -10.11 2.88
CA GLY A 60 55.81 -10.35 3.75
C GLY A 60 54.48 -10.33 2.99
N GLN A 61 53.37 -10.31 3.72
CA GLN A 61 52.04 -10.43 3.12
C GLN A 61 51.67 -9.19 2.31
N ILE A 62 50.98 -9.37 1.19
CA ILE A 62 50.39 -8.31 0.38
C ILE A 62 49.07 -7.86 1.02
N TRP A 63 49.08 -6.67 1.59
CA TRP A 63 47.90 -5.96 2.09
C TRP A 63 47.48 -4.85 1.12
N LEU A 64 46.18 -4.81 0.83
CA LEU A 64 45.56 -3.79 -0.02
C LEU A 64 45.00 -2.65 0.84
N GLU A 65 45.16 -1.41 0.39
CA GLU A 65 44.63 -0.21 1.05
C GLU A 65 43.09 -0.26 1.06
N SER A 66 42.49 0.17 2.19
CA SER A 66 41.03 0.26 2.32
C SER A 66 40.46 1.33 1.38
N GLY A 67 39.29 1.07 0.79
CA GLY A 67 38.56 2.00 -0.07
C GLY A 67 39.09 2.07 -1.50
N LYS A 68 39.95 1.13 -1.91
CA LYS A 68 40.55 1.07 -3.25
C LYS A 68 40.27 -0.28 -3.91
N SER A 69 39.98 -0.24 -5.21
CA SER A 69 39.96 -1.43 -6.07
C SER A 69 41.30 -1.56 -6.81
N TYR A 70 41.82 -2.78 -6.84
CA TYR A 70 43.13 -3.12 -7.39
C TYR A 70 43.02 -4.01 -8.62
N LYS A 71 44.06 -3.90 -9.45
CA LYS A 71 44.45 -4.90 -10.44
C LYS A 71 45.81 -5.48 -10.05
N LEU A 72 45.90 -6.79 -9.89
CA LEU A 72 47.15 -7.52 -9.60
C LEU A 72 47.53 -8.40 -10.79
N VAL A 73 48.76 -8.27 -11.26
CA VAL A 73 49.30 -9.00 -12.42
C VAL A 73 50.45 -9.87 -11.94
N LEU A 74 50.31 -11.18 -12.06
CA LEU A 74 51.37 -12.16 -11.82
C LEU A 74 52.08 -12.45 -13.15
N ALA A 75 53.40 -12.24 -13.18
CA ALA A 75 54.26 -12.53 -14.31
C ALA A 75 55.44 -13.43 -13.90
N ASP A 76 56.00 -14.20 -14.84
CA ASP A 76 57.20 -14.98 -14.58
C ASP A 76 58.47 -14.12 -14.45
N GLY A 77 59.61 -14.75 -14.14
CA GLY A 77 60.89 -14.07 -14.00
C GLY A 77 61.35 -13.30 -15.24
N ASN A 78 60.80 -13.61 -16.42
CA ASN A 78 61.08 -12.92 -17.69
C ASN A 78 60.03 -11.84 -18.02
N GLY A 79 59.06 -11.60 -17.13
CA GLY A 79 58.00 -10.61 -17.31
C GLY A 79 56.80 -11.09 -18.15
N VAL A 80 56.68 -12.39 -18.43
CA VAL A 80 55.52 -12.93 -19.17
C VAL A 80 54.35 -13.09 -18.21
N VAL A 81 53.22 -12.42 -18.52
CA VAL A 81 52.01 -12.46 -17.69
C VAL A 81 51.43 -13.87 -17.67
N LYS A 82 51.18 -14.38 -16.46
CA LYS A 82 50.56 -15.68 -16.20
C LYS A 82 49.13 -15.54 -15.73
N LYS A 83 48.84 -14.52 -14.91
CA LYS A 83 47.48 -14.27 -14.41
C LYS A 83 47.24 -12.80 -14.12
N THR A 84 46.02 -12.36 -14.36
CA THR A 84 45.54 -11.02 -14.02
C THR A 84 44.29 -11.16 -13.18
N PHE A 85 44.28 -10.49 -12.03
CA PHE A 85 43.10 -10.28 -11.20
C PHE A 85 42.76 -8.80 -11.27
N ASP A 86 41.58 -8.46 -11.77
CA ASP A 86 41.15 -7.06 -11.89
C ASP A 86 39.86 -6.84 -11.09
N ASN A 87 39.63 -5.58 -10.72
CA ASN A 87 38.50 -5.13 -9.93
C ASN A 87 38.33 -5.91 -8.61
N ILE A 88 39.44 -6.17 -7.93
CA ILE A 88 39.45 -6.83 -6.62
C ILE A 88 39.65 -5.81 -5.50
N ALA A 89 39.01 -6.04 -4.36
CA ALA A 89 39.19 -5.26 -3.16
C ALA A 89 39.51 -6.15 -1.97
N GLY A 90 39.99 -5.56 -0.87
CA GLY A 90 40.30 -6.32 0.32
C GLY A 90 39.05 -6.91 0.99
N VAL A 91 39.12 -8.14 1.51
CA VAL A 91 38.02 -8.76 2.28
C VAL A 91 37.71 -7.94 3.54
N ASN A 92 36.41 -7.76 3.82
CA ASN A 92 35.91 -6.94 4.93
C ASN A 92 36.31 -5.45 4.85
N ASP A 93 36.54 -4.94 3.64
CA ASP A 93 36.62 -3.50 3.41
C ASP A 93 35.21 -2.90 3.45
N THR A 94 34.81 -2.40 4.62
CA THR A 94 33.49 -1.77 4.82
C THR A 94 33.38 -0.37 4.22
N THR A 95 34.47 0.17 3.65
CA THR A 95 34.47 1.47 2.96
C THR A 95 34.07 1.34 1.49
N ILE A 96 34.03 0.12 0.95
CA ILE A 96 33.36 -0.19 -0.31
C ILE A 96 31.93 -0.61 0.04
N SER A 97 31.04 0.37 0.12
CA SER A 97 29.62 0.10 0.35
C SER A 97 29.00 -0.52 -0.90
N VAL A 98 28.24 -1.60 -0.72
CA VAL A 98 27.21 -1.97 -1.70
C VAL A 98 26.12 -0.91 -1.54
N GLY A 99 26.05 0.03 -2.48
CA GLY A 99 25.02 1.06 -2.47
C GLY A 99 23.63 0.42 -2.54
N GLN A 100 22.65 1.05 -1.88
CA GLN A 100 21.23 0.72 -2.09
C GLN A 100 20.75 1.03 -3.52
N TRP A 101 21.61 1.66 -4.32
CA TRP A 101 21.42 2.06 -5.69
C TRP A 101 22.44 1.37 -6.60
N GLN A 102 21.95 0.71 -7.63
CA GLN A 102 22.72 0.16 -8.73
C GLN A 102 22.74 1.18 -9.87
N ALA A 103 23.94 1.54 -10.35
CA ALA A 103 24.05 2.43 -11.50
C ALA A 103 23.38 1.82 -12.74
N SER A 104 22.52 2.59 -13.42
CA SER A 104 21.93 2.13 -14.69
C SER A 104 22.96 2.04 -15.82
N GLY A 105 24.03 2.85 -15.74
CA GLY A 105 25.03 2.98 -16.79
C GLY A 105 24.54 3.73 -18.04
N ILE A 106 23.32 4.28 -18.01
CA ILE A 106 22.70 4.96 -19.15
C ILE A 106 22.61 6.46 -18.84
N THR A 107 23.00 7.29 -19.80
CA THR A 107 22.85 8.75 -19.68
C THR A 107 21.41 9.15 -19.99
N PRO A 108 20.65 9.67 -19.02
CA PRO A 108 19.30 10.18 -19.25
C PRO A 108 19.33 11.50 -20.02
N THR A 109 18.26 11.80 -20.75
CA THR A 109 18.01 13.13 -21.32
C THR A 109 16.79 13.75 -20.63
N TYR A 110 16.97 14.91 -20.01
CA TYR A 110 15.88 15.65 -19.37
C TYR A 110 14.78 16.01 -20.38
N ILE A 111 13.52 15.80 -20.00
CA ILE A 111 12.34 16.20 -20.79
C ILE A 111 11.53 17.26 -20.03
N SER A 112 11.19 16.98 -18.77
CA SER A 112 10.38 17.86 -17.92
C SER A 112 10.72 17.68 -16.44
N ALA A 113 10.12 18.51 -15.58
CA ALA A 113 10.28 18.47 -14.13
C ALA A 113 10.04 17.09 -13.47
N ASN A 114 9.41 16.16 -14.19
CA ASN A 114 9.11 14.81 -13.71
C ASN A 114 9.37 13.72 -14.77
N SER A 115 10.08 14.01 -15.86
CA SER A 115 10.34 13.01 -16.89
C SER A 115 11.68 13.15 -17.59
N PHE A 116 12.20 12.02 -18.04
CA PHE A 116 13.44 11.90 -18.82
C PHE A 116 13.30 10.77 -19.85
N SER A 117 14.14 10.80 -20.88
CA SER A 117 14.27 9.70 -21.84
C SER A 117 15.59 8.97 -21.72
N LEU A 118 15.58 7.72 -22.18
CA LEU A 118 16.73 6.85 -22.28
C LEU A 118 16.81 6.27 -23.70
N PRO A 119 18.01 6.06 -24.26
CA PRO A 119 18.19 5.36 -25.52
C PRO A 119 17.74 3.89 -25.47
N GLY A 120 17.03 3.44 -26.50
CA GLY A 120 16.57 2.06 -26.66
C GLY A 120 15.38 1.71 -25.77
N ASP A 121 15.01 0.42 -25.79
CA ASP A 121 13.97 -0.14 -24.91
C ASP A 121 14.57 -0.49 -23.56
N GLN A 122 14.21 0.29 -22.54
CA GLN A 122 14.67 0.16 -21.16
C GLN A 122 13.51 -0.20 -20.22
N THR A 123 12.32 -0.50 -20.76
CA THR A 123 11.10 -0.70 -19.97
C THR A 123 11.18 -1.89 -19.01
N THR A 124 12.07 -2.85 -19.27
CA THR A 124 12.32 -4.00 -18.39
C THR A 124 13.07 -3.59 -17.11
N GLU A 125 14.04 -2.69 -17.19
CA GLU A 125 14.81 -2.24 -16.01
C GLU A 125 14.18 -1.00 -15.37
N PHE A 126 13.63 -0.09 -16.16
CA PHE A 126 12.83 1.05 -15.72
C PHE A 126 11.34 0.67 -15.67
N HIS A 127 11.01 -0.38 -14.94
CA HIS A 127 9.63 -0.85 -14.81
C HIS A 127 8.85 0.00 -13.78
N LEU A 128 7.52 -0.06 -13.88
CA LEU A 128 6.61 0.64 -12.96
C LEU A 128 6.90 0.29 -11.50
N GLY A 129 6.81 1.28 -10.62
CA GLY A 129 6.96 1.13 -9.18
C GLY A 129 8.40 1.08 -8.67
N ARG A 130 9.42 0.97 -9.54
CA ARG A 130 10.83 0.97 -9.11
C ARG A 130 11.21 2.33 -8.54
N ARG A 131 12.01 2.30 -7.47
CA ARG A 131 12.63 3.49 -6.89
C ARG A 131 13.88 3.85 -7.67
N GLU A 132 14.09 5.14 -7.89
CA GLU A 132 15.20 5.70 -8.65
C GLU A 132 15.90 6.80 -7.84
N GLN A 133 17.21 6.86 -7.95
CA GLN A 133 18.04 7.99 -7.56
C GLN A 133 18.44 8.74 -8.83
N LEU A 134 18.16 10.04 -8.86
CA LEU A 134 18.40 10.91 -10.01
C LEU A 134 19.40 11.99 -9.60
N ILE A 135 20.52 12.09 -10.30
CA ILE A 135 21.57 13.07 -10.00
C ILE A 135 21.44 14.24 -10.95
N THR A 136 21.19 15.42 -10.40
CA THR A 136 21.15 16.70 -11.11
C THR A 136 22.38 17.54 -10.76
N ALA A 137 22.56 18.67 -11.45
CA ALA A 137 23.61 19.64 -11.11
C ALA A 137 23.38 20.28 -9.72
N THR A 138 22.12 20.33 -9.28
CA THR A 138 21.70 20.95 -8.02
C THR A 138 21.67 19.99 -6.83
N GLY A 139 21.75 18.68 -7.08
CA GLY A 139 21.83 17.67 -6.02
C GLY A 139 21.33 16.30 -6.45
N THR A 140 20.91 15.51 -5.47
CA THR A 140 20.35 14.17 -5.68
C THR A 140 18.87 14.19 -5.32
N LEU A 141 18.06 13.66 -6.23
CA LEU A 141 16.63 13.48 -6.08
C LEU A 141 16.32 11.99 -5.98
N TYR A 142 15.21 11.68 -5.33
CA TYR A 142 14.69 10.32 -5.22
C TYR A 142 13.24 10.30 -5.70
N GLY A 143 12.85 9.24 -6.39
CA GLY A 143 11.49 9.12 -6.89
C GLY A 143 11.11 7.70 -7.25
N GLN A 144 9.86 7.53 -7.66
CA GLN A 144 9.30 6.27 -8.12
C GLN A 144 8.85 6.39 -9.58
N ILE A 145 9.12 5.37 -10.39
CA ILE A 145 8.63 5.28 -11.76
C ILE A 145 7.11 5.07 -11.76
N ILE A 146 6.37 6.03 -12.28
CA ILE A 146 4.91 5.97 -12.45
C ILE A 146 4.50 5.68 -13.89
N LYS A 147 5.43 5.83 -14.84
CA LYS A 147 5.21 5.49 -16.26
C LYS A 147 6.54 5.21 -16.93
N SER A 148 6.57 4.19 -17.80
CA SER A 148 7.72 3.87 -18.64
C SER A 148 7.20 3.36 -19.98
N VAL A 149 7.53 4.05 -21.07
CA VAL A 149 7.00 3.74 -22.40
C VAL A 149 8.11 3.82 -23.43
N TYR A 150 8.33 2.72 -24.14
CA TYR A 150 9.22 2.68 -25.30
C TYR A 150 8.46 3.09 -26.56
N SER A 151 8.93 4.13 -27.24
CA SER A 151 8.40 4.58 -28.52
C SER A 151 9.47 5.38 -29.28
N GLY A 152 9.56 5.20 -30.59
CA GLY A 152 10.46 6.00 -31.43
C GLY A 152 11.96 5.86 -31.10
N GLY A 153 12.38 4.70 -30.59
CA GLY A 153 13.79 4.43 -30.24
C GLY A 153 14.22 4.95 -28.87
N LEU A 154 13.31 5.54 -28.09
CA LEU A 154 13.56 6.05 -26.75
C LEU A 154 12.56 5.45 -25.76
N THR A 155 13.01 5.21 -24.54
CA THR A 155 12.14 4.93 -23.39
C THR A 155 11.91 6.23 -22.63
N THR A 156 10.67 6.70 -22.60
CA THR A 156 10.26 7.86 -21.80
C THR A 156 9.80 7.38 -20.43
N VAL A 157 10.47 7.85 -19.39
CA VAL A 157 10.18 7.51 -17.99
C VAL A 157 9.59 8.74 -17.30
N THR A 158 8.46 8.57 -16.64
CA THR A 158 7.87 9.58 -15.74
C THR A 158 8.02 9.11 -14.30
N VAL A 159 8.51 9.99 -13.45
CA VAL A 159 8.74 9.72 -12.03
C VAL A 159 7.87 10.61 -11.15
N LEU A 160 7.40 10.05 -10.05
CA LEU A 160 6.95 10.84 -8.91
C LEU A 160 8.14 11.05 -7.98
N LEU A 161 8.61 12.29 -7.85
CA LEU A 161 9.70 12.64 -6.94
C LEU A 161 9.19 12.78 -5.51
N ASP A 162 10.00 12.37 -4.55
CA ASP A 162 9.69 12.52 -3.11
C ASP A 162 9.77 13.98 -2.67
N SER A 163 10.63 14.76 -3.32
CA SER A 163 10.82 16.18 -3.09
C SER A 163 11.50 16.83 -4.31
N GLY A 164 11.31 18.13 -4.49
CA GLY A 164 11.96 18.88 -5.58
C GLY A 164 11.42 18.55 -6.97
N SER A 165 12.16 18.96 -8.00
CA SER A 165 11.83 18.81 -9.41
C SER A 165 13.09 18.47 -10.20
N LEU A 166 12.97 17.66 -11.26
CA LEU A 166 14.07 17.48 -12.20
C LEU A 166 14.38 18.80 -12.92
N ASP A 167 15.64 18.95 -13.28
CA ASP A 167 16.14 20.07 -14.07
C ASP A 167 17.04 19.57 -15.20
N ASN A 168 17.47 20.50 -16.07
CA ASN A 168 18.33 20.19 -17.21
C ASN A 168 19.75 19.75 -16.82
N GLY A 169 20.07 19.73 -15.52
CA GLY A 169 21.31 19.18 -14.99
C GLY A 169 21.27 17.68 -14.71
N LEU A 170 20.16 16.99 -15.01
CA LEU A 170 20.06 15.54 -14.88
C LEU A 170 21.17 14.85 -15.68
N SER A 171 22.03 14.12 -14.97
CA SER A 171 23.28 13.56 -15.51
C SER A 171 23.38 12.05 -15.34
N SER A 172 22.69 11.47 -14.36
CA SER A 172 22.62 10.02 -14.17
C SER A 172 21.34 9.59 -13.45
N VAL A 173 20.96 8.35 -13.69
CA VAL A 173 19.86 7.65 -13.02
C VAL A 173 20.37 6.31 -12.51
N ASN A 174 20.06 6.01 -11.25
CA ASN A 174 20.46 4.77 -10.58
C ASN A 174 19.21 4.09 -10.02
N HIS A 175 19.16 2.77 -10.15
CA HIS A 175 18.03 1.96 -9.76
C HIS A 175 18.14 1.44 -8.35
N SER A 176 17.02 1.32 -7.65
CA SER A 176 16.97 0.53 -6.41
C SER A 176 17.34 -0.94 -6.68
N ILE A 177 18.10 -1.52 -5.75
CA ILE A 177 18.44 -2.95 -5.77
C ILE A 177 17.19 -3.84 -5.58
N LEU A 178 16.21 -3.36 -4.81
CA LEU A 178 14.90 -3.98 -4.74
C LEU A 178 14.11 -3.58 -5.99
N ARG A 179 13.72 -4.59 -6.78
CA ARG A 179 12.80 -4.39 -7.89
C ARG A 179 11.35 -4.46 -7.39
N ALA A 180 10.47 -3.71 -8.03
CA ALA A 180 9.04 -3.70 -7.75
C ALA A 180 8.27 -4.79 -8.54
N ASP A 181 8.86 -5.32 -9.62
CA ASP A 181 8.32 -6.44 -10.39
C ASP A 181 8.73 -7.81 -9.81
N HIS A 182 9.56 -7.84 -8.75
CA HIS A 182 9.96 -9.04 -8.01
C HIS A 182 9.69 -8.87 -6.51
N THR A 183 9.23 -9.92 -5.83
CA THR A 183 8.77 -9.82 -4.43
C THR A 183 9.94 -9.84 -3.44
N GLY A 184 10.62 -8.71 -3.29
CA GLY A 184 11.51 -8.38 -2.16
C GLY A 184 10.84 -7.48 -1.12
N GLU A 185 9.50 -7.50 -1.00
CA GLU A 185 8.73 -6.49 -0.27
C GLU A 185 8.97 -6.52 1.25
N ILE A 186 9.35 -5.36 1.81
CA ILE A 186 9.01 -5.02 3.20
C ILE A 186 7.49 -4.90 3.24
N SER A 187 6.87 -5.79 4.02
CA SER A 187 5.45 -5.88 4.37
C SER A 187 4.57 -4.74 3.87
N ASN A 188 3.61 -5.05 2.99
CA ASN A 188 2.46 -4.19 2.74
C ASN A 188 1.81 -3.83 4.09
N PRO A 189 1.92 -2.60 4.61
CA PRO A 189 1.35 -2.26 5.90
C PRO A 189 -0.17 -2.40 5.81
N SER A 190 -0.77 -3.10 6.78
CA SER A 190 -2.23 -3.13 6.91
C SER A 190 -2.74 -1.78 7.41
N GLY A 191 -3.99 -1.45 7.08
CA GLY A 191 -4.63 -0.19 7.40
C GLY A 191 -4.38 0.92 6.38
N LYS A 192 -3.79 0.61 5.21
CA LYS A 192 -3.49 1.60 4.17
C LYS A 192 -4.73 2.05 3.40
N ASN A 193 -5.66 1.14 3.14
CA ASN A 193 -6.87 1.49 2.40
C ASN A 193 -7.79 2.31 3.31
N ARG A 194 -8.27 3.47 2.84
CA ARG A 194 -9.23 4.33 3.55
C ARG A 194 -10.69 4.02 3.18
N VAL A 195 -10.92 3.25 2.12
CA VAL A 195 -12.24 2.82 1.67
C VAL A 195 -12.69 1.59 2.46
N ILE A 196 -13.95 1.60 2.89
CA ILE A 196 -14.60 0.46 3.54
C ILE A 196 -15.40 -0.28 2.46
N ASN A 197 -15.34 -1.60 2.51
CA ASN A 197 -16.00 -2.53 1.61
C ASN A 197 -15.63 -2.30 0.12
N GLY A 198 -14.38 -1.88 -0.14
CA GLY A 198 -13.88 -1.54 -1.49
C GLY A 198 -13.81 -2.71 -2.46
N ALA A 199 -13.85 -3.94 -1.95
CA ALA A 199 -13.94 -5.17 -2.75
C ALA A 199 -15.37 -5.74 -2.83
N PHE A 200 -16.36 -5.14 -2.18
CA PHE A 200 -17.75 -5.61 -2.13
C PHE A 200 -17.87 -7.02 -1.50
N ASN A 201 -17.36 -7.16 -0.27
CA ASN A 201 -17.38 -8.41 0.52
C ASN A 201 -18.56 -8.47 1.51
N VAL A 202 -19.17 -7.33 1.83
CA VAL A 202 -20.17 -7.22 2.90
C VAL A 202 -21.49 -6.69 2.34
N ASN A 203 -22.57 -7.42 2.61
CA ASN A 203 -23.96 -7.07 2.25
C ASN A 203 -24.93 -7.49 3.37
N GLU A 204 -24.72 -6.96 4.56
CA GLU A 204 -25.63 -7.15 5.69
C GLU A 204 -26.94 -6.38 5.48
N ARG A 205 -26.90 -5.33 4.64
CA ARG A 205 -28.08 -4.58 4.15
C ARG A 205 -29.04 -5.44 3.33
N GLY A 206 -28.58 -6.57 2.78
CA GLY A 206 -29.43 -7.50 2.02
C GLY A 206 -29.85 -6.95 0.66
N TYR A 207 -29.01 -6.10 0.04
CA TYR A 207 -29.27 -5.58 -1.29
C TYR A 207 -29.33 -6.73 -2.31
N ILE A 208 -30.36 -6.71 -3.15
CA ILE A 208 -30.61 -7.71 -4.20
C ILE A 208 -30.02 -7.20 -5.51
N SER A 209 -29.16 -8.02 -6.13
CA SER A 209 -28.46 -7.71 -7.38
C SER A 209 -29.38 -7.10 -8.45
N GLY A 210 -28.97 -5.97 -9.02
CA GLY A 210 -29.71 -5.30 -10.10
C GLY A 210 -30.93 -4.49 -9.66
N THR A 211 -31.27 -4.47 -8.36
CA THR A 211 -32.41 -3.67 -7.88
C THR A 211 -32.15 -2.18 -8.08
N VAL A 212 -33.11 -1.49 -8.70
CA VAL A 212 -33.05 -0.05 -8.97
C VAL A 212 -33.26 0.74 -7.68
N GLN A 213 -32.47 1.79 -7.48
CA GLN A 213 -32.46 2.58 -6.26
C GLN A 213 -32.68 4.07 -6.55
N ALA A 214 -33.40 4.74 -5.65
CA ALA A 214 -33.45 6.19 -5.61
C ALA A 214 -32.08 6.76 -5.18
N SER A 215 -31.83 8.05 -5.46
CA SER A 215 -30.63 8.72 -4.93
C SER A 215 -30.64 8.70 -3.40
N GLY A 216 -29.47 8.51 -2.79
CA GLY A 216 -29.29 8.43 -1.35
C GLY A 216 -29.59 7.06 -0.73
N SER A 217 -30.01 6.08 -1.52
CA SER A 217 -30.24 4.71 -1.04
C SER A 217 -28.94 3.91 -1.02
N TYR A 218 -28.78 2.99 -0.06
CA TYR A 218 -27.59 2.14 0.00
C TYR A 218 -27.81 0.84 -0.77
N ALA A 219 -26.84 0.46 -1.59
CA ALA A 219 -26.75 -0.90 -2.13
C ALA A 219 -26.19 -1.83 -1.05
N VAL A 220 -25.02 -2.41 -1.31
CA VAL A 220 -24.24 -3.14 -0.31
C VAL A 220 -23.67 -2.17 0.73
N ASP A 221 -23.16 -2.68 1.85
CA ASP A 221 -22.68 -1.87 2.96
C ASP A 221 -21.69 -0.79 2.52
N ARG A 222 -21.92 0.45 2.99
CA ARG A 222 -21.16 1.68 2.73
C ARG A 222 -21.28 2.30 1.33
N TRP A 223 -21.92 1.63 0.38
CA TRP A 223 -22.06 2.13 -0.99
C TRP A 223 -23.43 2.76 -1.20
N LYS A 224 -23.47 4.10 -1.24
CA LYS A 224 -24.68 4.91 -1.39
C LYS A 224 -24.87 5.32 -2.85
N SER A 225 -26.06 5.20 -3.42
CA SER A 225 -26.36 5.79 -4.72
C SER A 225 -26.28 7.33 -4.62
N SER A 226 -25.59 7.97 -5.55
CA SER A 226 -25.57 9.43 -5.67
C SER A 226 -26.56 9.95 -6.71
N SER A 227 -27.03 9.09 -7.63
CA SER A 227 -28.07 9.41 -8.61
C SER A 227 -29.27 8.48 -8.52
N ALA A 228 -30.43 8.97 -8.97
CA ALA A 228 -31.63 8.16 -9.11
C ALA A 228 -31.47 7.14 -10.24
N ASN A 229 -32.22 6.04 -10.15
CA ASN A 229 -32.15 4.92 -11.08
C ASN A 229 -30.78 4.21 -11.10
N SER A 230 -30.05 4.27 -9.98
CA SER A 230 -28.79 3.54 -9.84
C SER A 230 -29.05 2.07 -9.52
N SER A 231 -28.21 1.17 -10.03
CA SER A 231 -28.23 -0.24 -9.63
C SER A 231 -26.82 -0.83 -9.64
N MET A 232 -26.59 -1.83 -8.81
CA MET A 232 -25.34 -2.57 -8.72
C MET A 232 -25.64 -4.04 -9.03
N THR A 233 -24.94 -4.62 -10.01
CA THR A 233 -25.15 -6.01 -10.43
C THR A 233 -23.92 -6.85 -10.11
N PHE A 234 -24.14 -8.03 -9.56
CA PHE A 234 -23.14 -9.05 -9.24
C PHE A 234 -23.73 -10.46 -9.42
N THR A 235 -22.86 -11.44 -9.65
CA THR A 235 -23.27 -12.83 -9.94
C THR A 235 -23.63 -13.59 -8.68
N THR A 236 -22.84 -13.44 -7.61
CA THR A 236 -23.10 -14.06 -6.30
C THR A 236 -23.30 -12.99 -5.25
N ALA A 237 -24.19 -13.20 -4.28
CA ALA A 237 -24.33 -12.28 -3.16
C ALA A 237 -22.95 -12.01 -2.52
N PRO A 238 -22.62 -10.76 -2.17
CA PRO A 238 -21.27 -10.23 -2.30
C PRO A 238 -20.22 -11.03 -1.51
N GLN A 239 -19.33 -11.73 -2.24
CA GLN A 239 -18.18 -12.49 -1.72
C GLN A 239 -16.83 -11.88 -2.16
N GLY A 240 -16.82 -10.61 -2.58
CA GLY A 240 -15.63 -10.00 -3.14
C GLY A 240 -15.48 -10.26 -4.62
N GLN A 241 -16.18 -9.48 -5.44
CA GLN A 241 -16.13 -9.65 -6.90
C GLN A 241 -16.31 -8.30 -7.58
N MET A 242 -16.02 -8.27 -8.87
CA MET A 242 -16.31 -7.12 -9.71
C MET A 242 -17.82 -6.93 -9.84
N VAL A 243 -18.27 -5.70 -9.61
CA VAL A 243 -19.68 -5.31 -9.77
C VAL A 243 -19.85 -4.47 -11.03
N THR A 244 -21.05 -4.47 -11.59
CA THR A 244 -21.46 -3.57 -12.67
C THR A 244 -22.39 -2.51 -12.12
N LEU A 245 -22.02 -1.24 -12.29
CA LEU A 245 -22.77 -0.07 -11.85
C LEU A 245 -23.59 0.51 -13.01
N VAL A 246 -24.85 0.81 -12.71
CA VAL A 246 -25.70 1.74 -13.45
C VAL A 246 -25.91 2.97 -12.57
N GLY A 247 -25.91 4.16 -13.15
CA GLY A 247 -25.98 5.41 -12.40
C GLY A 247 -24.65 5.73 -11.72
N SER A 248 -24.69 6.13 -10.45
CA SER A 248 -23.50 6.53 -9.71
C SER A 248 -23.59 6.17 -8.24
N TYR A 249 -22.44 5.76 -7.67
CA TYR A 249 -22.31 5.33 -6.29
C TYR A 249 -21.17 6.06 -5.61
N GLN A 250 -21.37 6.43 -4.36
CA GLN A 250 -20.43 7.19 -3.56
C GLN A 250 -20.20 6.55 -2.20
N GLN A 251 -19.04 6.86 -1.62
CA GLN A 251 -18.71 6.57 -0.25
C GLN A 251 -18.03 7.78 0.38
N ARG A 252 -18.48 8.13 1.59
CA ARG A 252 -17.84 9.17 2.40
C ARG A 252 -16.73 8.53 3.25
N ILE A 253 -15.52 9.04 3.11
CA ILE A 253 -14.36 8.71 3.93
C ILE A 253 -14.24 9.80 5.00
N GLU A 254 -14.21 9.40 6.26
CA GLU A 254 -14.16 10.34 7.38
C GLU A 254 -12.79 11.01 7.49
N ARG A 255 -12.77 12.31 7.82
CA ARG A 255 -11.53 13.07 8.06
C ARG A 255 -10.63 12.44 9.11
N ALA A 256 -11.22 11.75 10.09
CA ALA A 256 -10.48 11.08 11.16
C ALA A 256 -9.60 9.94 10.63
N ASN A 257 -9.89 9.42 9.44
CA ASN A 257 -9.12 8.39 8.75
C ASN A 257 -8.32 8.97 7.57
N MET A 258 -8.22 10.29 7.46
CA MET A 258 -7.59 10.99 6.34
C MET A 258 -6.73 12.14 6.87
N GLU A 259 -5.49 11.85 7.25
CA GLU A 259 -4.48 12.87 7.50
C GLU A 259 -4.19 13.74 6.27
N ALA A 260 -3.61 14.92 6.48
CA ALA A 260 -3.14 15.77 5.39
C ALA A 260 -2.04 15.07 4.60
N GLY A 261 -2.12 15.12 3.27
CA GLY A 261 -1.14 14.47 2.41
C GLY A 261 -1.67 14.16 1.01
N SER A 262 -0.78 13.64 0.18
CA SER A 262 -1.12 13.13 -1.15
C SER A 262 -1.55 11.67 -1.03
N TYR A 263 -2.69 11.35 -1.62
CA TYR A 263 -3.28 10.01 -1.65
C TYR A 263 -3.32 9.50 -3.08
N MET A 264 -2.99 8.23 -3.23
CA MET A 264 -3.20 7.47 -4.45
C MET A 264 -4.55 6.76 -4.38
N VAL A 265 -5.40 7.00 -5.38
CA VAL A 265 -6.70 6.35 -5.54
C VAL A 265 -6.61 5.41 -6.72
N SER A 266 -6.91 4.13 -6.50
CA SER A 266 -6.84 3.11 -7.53
C SER A 266 -8.00 2.12 -7.42
N TRP A 267 -8.40 1.57 -8.56
CA TRP A 267 -9.41 0.52 -8.67
C TRP A 267 -9.24 -0.25 -9.97
N GLN A 268 -9.97 -1.37 -10.10
CA GLN A 268 -10.07 -2.18 -11.31
C GLN A 268 -11.48 -2.04 -11.92
N GLY A 269 -11.56 -1.96 -13.25
CA GLY A 269 -12.82 -1.86 -14.00
C GLY A 269 -12.93 -0.60 -14.86
N SER A 270 -14.06 -0.46 -15.56
CA SER A 270 -14.30 0.62 -16.52
C SER A 270 -14.97 1.86 -15.94
N ALA A 271 -15.51 1.79 -14.72
CA ALA A 271 -16.07 2.96 -14.05
C ALA A 271 -14.98 4.02 -13.85
N GLN A 272 -15.36 5.28 -14.01
CA GLN A 272 -14.51 6.42 -13.70
C GLN A 272 -14.84 6.94 -12.29
N CYS A 273 -13.83 7.54 -11.65
CA CYS A 273 -13.94 8.05 -10.29
C CYS A 273 -13.78 9.58 -10.27
N ARG A 274 -14.42 10.23 -9.32
CA ARG A 274 -14.03 11.55 -8.82
C ARG A 274 -13.87 11.48 -7.31
N ILE A 275 -12.91 12.23 -6.78
CA ILE A 275 -12.64 12.30 -5.34
C ILE A 275 -12.44 13.76 -4.96
N TYR A 276 -13.07 14.19 -3.87
CA TYR A 276 -13.13 15.59 -3.47
C TYR A 276 -13.50 15.73 -2.00
N ARG A 277 -13.15 16.86 -1.38
CA ARG A 277 -13.59 17.16 -0.01
C ARG A 277 -15.07 17.47 0.01
N VAL A 278 -15.77 17.02 1.05
CA VAL A 278 -17.18 17.31 1.23
C VAL A 278 -17.36 18.83 1.41
N GLY A 279 -18.15 19.43 0.52
CA GLY A 279 -18.36 20.89 0.47
C GLY A 279 -17.68 21.55 -0.74
N ASP A 280 -16.66 20.91 -1.32
CA ASP A 280 -16.06 21.37 -2.57
C ASP A 280 -16.97 21.03 -3.78
N THR A 281 -16.82 21.81 -4.85
CA THR A 281 -17.42 21.48 -6.15
C THR A 281 -16.81 20.18 -6.69
N PRO A 282 -17.61 19.14 -6.99
CA PRO A 282 -17.08 17.87 -7.49
C PRO A 282 -16.29 18.05 -8.81
N PRO A 283 -15.08 17.49 -8.93
CA PRO A 283 -14.31 17.55 -10.15
C PRO A 283 -14.90 16.63 -11.24
N ALA A 284 -14.33 16.73 -12.44
CA ALA A 284 -14.63 15.81 -13.52
C ALA A 284 -14.21 14.37 -13.16
N TYR A 285 -14.92 13.39 -13.73
CA TYR A 285 -14.57 11.98 -13.61
C TYR A 285 -13.26 11.67 -14.34
N SER A 286 -12.43 10.85 -13.72
CA SER A 286 -11.14 10.39 -14.26
C SER A 286 -11.01 8.87 -14.16
N VAL A 287 -10.15 8.31 -15.01
CA VAL A 287 -9.78 6.89 -14.96
C VAL A 287 -8.77 6.63 -13.84
N SER A 288 -8.62 5.36 -13.46
CA SER A 288 -7.64 4.90 -12.48
C SER A 288 -6.21 4.98 -13.04
N PRO A 289 -5.20 5.40 -12.25
CA PRO A 289 -5.27 5.94 -10.90
C PRO A 289 -5.54 7.47 -10.85
N ILE A 290 -5.89 7.99 -9.67
CA ILE A 290 -6.01 9.43 -9.40
C ILE A 290 -5.11 9.80 -8.22
N VAL A 291 -4.41 10.93 -8.31
CA VAL A 291 -3.74 11.56 -7.17
C VAL A 291 -4.69 12.59 -6.56
N PHE A 292 -4.96 12.47 -5.25
CA PHE A 292 -5.80 13.37 -4.49
C PHE A 292 -5.02 13.98 -3.32
N VAL A 293 -5.04 15.30 -3.18
CA VAL A 293 -4.38 15.97 -2.05
C VAL A 293 -5.42 16.32 -1.00
N SER A 294 -5.31 15.68 0.17
CA SER A 294 -6.09 16.00 1.36
C SER A 294 -5.38 17.05 2.21
N ASP A 295 -6.13 17.99 2.76
CA ASP A 295 -5.65 18.92 3.80
C ASP A 295 -5.93 18.40 5.23
N GLY A 296 -6.61 17.25 5.35
CA GLY A 296 -6.99 16.63 6.62
C GLY A 296 -8.07 17.36 7.42
N THR A 297 -8.76 18.35 6.83
CA THR A 297 -9.69 19.21 7.57
C THR A 297 -11.14 18.72 7.53
N THR A 298 -11.52 18.08 6.43
CA THR A 298 -12.90 17.73 6.08
C THR A 298 -13.01 16.29 5.59
N ASP A 299 -14.21 15.73 5.67
CA ASP A 299 -14.50 14.42 5.10
C ASP A 299 -14.25 14.45 3.59
N VAL A 300 -13.96 13.29 3.01
CA VAL A 300 -13.70 13.13 1.58
C VAL A 300 -14.79 12.27 0.97
N MET A 301 -15.31 12.66 -0.19
CA MET A 301 -16.23 11.87 -0.97
C MET A 301 -15.48 11.21 -2.11
N ILE A 302 -15.63 9.89 -2.25
CA ILE A 302 -15.23 9.15 -3.44
C ILE A 302 -16.50 8.71 -4.17
N GLU A 303 -16.58 8.98 -5.47
CA GLU A 303 -17.77 8.70 -6.28
C GLU A 303 -17.39 8.09 -7.63
N PHE A 304 -18.14 7.06 -8.02
CA PHE A 304 -17.98 6.33 -9.26
C PHE A 304 -19.23 6.46 -10.12
N ASN A 305 -19.03 6.61 -11.43
CA ASN A 305 -20.11 6.55 -12.41
C ASN A 305 -20.36 5.11 -12.90
N ALA A 306 -21.21 4.97 -13.92
CA ALA A 306 -21.55 3.69 -14.51
C ALA A 306 -20.32 2.99 -15.12
N GLY A 307 -20.31 1.66 -15.04
CA GLY A 307 -19.19 0.83 -15.51
C GLY A 307 -18.93 -0.35 -14.58
N THR A 308 -17.85 -1.08 -14.81
CA THR A 308 -17.41 -2.14 -13.89
C THR A 308 -16.51 -1.57 -12.80
N LEU A 309 -16.61 -2.10 -11.58
CA LEU A 309 -15.86 -1.61 -10.43
C LEU A 309 -15.44 -2.77 -9.50
N TRP A 310 -14.17 -2.79 -9.12
CA TRP A 310 -13.62 -3.73 -8.14
C TRP A 310 -12.37 -3.17 -7.45
N LYS A 311 -12.05 -3.66 -6.26
CA LYS A 311 -10.81 -3.37 -5.52
C LYS A 311 -10.51 -1.88 -5.38
N VAL A 312 -11.47 -1.12 -4.87
CA VAL A 312 -11.32 0.32 -4.64
C VAL A 312 -10.40 0.60 -3.46
N GLN A 313 -9.27 1.25 -3.71
CA GLN A 313 -8.27 1.61 -2.72
C GLN A 313 -7.97 3.11 -2.76
N VAL A 314 -7.95 3.71 -1.58
CA VAL A 314 -7.42 5.06 -1.35
C VAL A 314 -6.32 4.90 -0.31
N GLU A 315 -5.09 5.27 -0.63
CA GLU A 315 -3.93 5.05 0.24
C GLU A 315 -3.04 6.29 0.29
N LEU A 316 -2.44 6.58 1.45
CA LEU A 316 -1.49 7.68 1.59
C LEU A 316 -0.21 7.36 0.81
N GLY A 317 0.29 8.35 0.07
CA GLY A 317 1.46 8.23 -0.79
C GLY A 317 1.10 8.40 -2.26
N GLY A 318 2.09 8.22 -3.13
CA GLY A 318 1.91 8.37 -4.57
C GLY A 318 2.31 7.15 -5.39
N ALA A 319 2.41 6.00 -4.74
CA ALA A 319 2.57 4.70 -5.38
C ALA A 319 1.21 4.00 -5.43
N ILE A 320 0.90 3.31 -6.54
CA ILE A 320 -0.14 2.29 -6.51
C ILE A 320 0.46 1.05 -5.85
N THR A 321 -0.18 0.53 -4.82
CA THR A 321 0.20 -0.76 -4.23
C THR A 321 -0.87 -1.82 -4.51
N PRO A 322 -0.57 -3.12 -4.34
CA PRO A 322 -1.59 -4.16 -4.41
C PRO A 322 -2.75 -3.89 -3.43
N PHE A 323 -3.97 -4.21 -3.86
CA PHE A 323 -5.17 -3.99 -3.05
C PHE A 323 -5.08 -4.66 -1.67
N GLU A 324 -5.35 -3.89 -0.61
CA GLU A 324 -5.42 -4.39 0.76
C GLU A 324 -6.72 -5.17 1.00
N PHE A 325 -6.61 -6.50 1.01
CA PHE A 325 -7.67 -7.32 1.56
C PHE A 325 -7.60 -7.30 3.08
N ARG A 326 -8.64 -6.78 3.73
CA ARG A 326 -8.84 -6.94 5.17
C ARG A 326 -9.54 -8.27 5.44
N HIS A 327 -9.27 -8.85 6.61
CA HIS A 327 -9.99 -10.05 7.05
C HIS A 327 -11.50 -9.76 7.13
N ILE A 328 -12.35 -10.72 6.76
CA ILE A 328 -13.81 -10.50 6.68
C ILE A 328 -14.41 -10.00 8.00
N SER A 329 -13.89 -10.48 9.14
CA SER A 329 -14.34 -10.01 10.46
C SER A 329 -14.05 -8.53 10.69
N GLN A 330 -12.91 -8.02 10.22
CA GLN A 330 -12.54 -6.61 10.31
C GLN A 330 -13.37 -5.77 9.35
N GLU A 331 -13.59 -6.24 8.12
CA GLU A 331 -14.43 -5.52 7.15
C GLU A 331 -15.88 -5.38 7.65
N LYS A 332 -16.45 -6.48 8.16
CA LYS A 332 -17.74 -6.44 8.87
C LYS A 332 -17.70 -5.55 10.10
N TRP A 333 -16.55 -5.44 10.76
CA TRP A 333 -16.38 -4.54 11.91
C TRP A 333 -16.55 -3.08 11.52
N LEU A 334 -15.90 -2.68 10.44
CA LEU A 334 -15.97 -1.33 9.89
C LEU A 334 -17.36 -1.03 9.32
N CYS A 335 -17.99 -1.96 8.60
CA CYS A 335 -19.36 -1.78 8.10
C CYS A 335 -20.37 -1.65 9.25
N ALA A 336 -20.23 -2.47 10.30
CA ALA A 336 -21.10 -2.45 11.46
C ALA A 336 -21.07 -1.11 12.22
N TRP A 337 -20.02 -0.30 12.08
CA TRP A 337 -19.98 1.05 12.63
C TRP A 337 -21.09 1.94 12.06
N PHE A 338 -21.51 1.72 10.81
CA PHE A 338 -22.49 2.56 10.11
C PHE A 338 -23.88 1.92 10.02
N TYR A 339 -23.94 0.60 9.90
CA TYR A 339 -25.19 -0.11 9.68
C TYR A 339 -25.17 -1.42 10.46
N GLU A 340 -26.28 -1.77 11.11
CA GLU A 340 -26.47 -3.13 11.56
C GLU A 340 -27.90 -3.61 11.40
N ARG A 341 -28.01 -4.92 11.24
CA ARG A 341 -29.28 -5.65 11.25
C ARG A 341 -29.26 -6.68 12.36
N ILE A 342 -30.24 -6.56 13.26
CA ILE A 342 -30.46 -7.52 14.35
C ILE A 342 -31.69 -8.34 14.00
N THR A 343 -31.48 -9.63 13.77
CA THR A 343 -32.58 -10.59 13.58
C THR A 343 -32.91 -11.21 14.93
N PHE A 344 -34.16 -11.07 15.36
CA PHE A 344 -34.62 -11.69 16.60
C PHE A 344 -35.15 -13.09 16.31
N THR A 345 -34.46 -14.09 16.86
CA THR A 345 -34.84 -15.51 16.77
C THR A 345 -35.65 -15.99 17.97
N SER A 346 -35.64 -15.22 19.06
CA SER A 346 -36.47 -15.40 20.25
C SER A 346 -37.84 -14.78 20.03
N THR A 347 -38.86 -15.37 20.66
CA THR A 347 -40.20 -14.77 20.73
C THR A 347 -40.12 -13.43 21.46
N ILE A 348 -39.41 -13.32 22.59
CA ILE A 348 -39.21 -12.06 23.32
C ILE A 348 -37.79 -11.52 23.10
N PHE A 349 -37.65 -10.27 22.67
CA PHE A 349 -36.34 -9.70 22.33
C PHE A 349 -36.00 -8.38 23.03
N SER A 350 -36.95 -7.81 23.79
CA SER A 350 -36.68 -6.65 24.64
C SER A 350 -37.67 -6.61 25.80
N THR A 351 -37.25 -6.03 26.92
CA THR A 351 -38.09 -5.78 28.10
C THR A 351 -38.10 -4.28 28.41
N GLY A 352 -39.20 -3.82 28.98
CA GLY A 352 -39.42 -2.43 29.33
C GLY A 352 -40.37 -2.28 30.50
N GLN A 353 -40.75 -1.04 30.79
CA GLN A 353 -41.68 -0.70 31.86
C GLN A 353 -42.92 -0.01 31.29
N ALA A 354 -44.10 -0.44 31.75
CA ALA A 354 -45.34 0.28 31.53
C ALA A 354 -45.40 1.48 32.47
N THR A 355 -45.33 2.70 31.91
CA THR A 355 -45.41 3.95 32.67
C THR A 355 -46.86 4.38 32.91
N SER A 356 -47.79 3.87 32.11
CA SER A 356 -49.23 4.00 32.32
C SER A 356 -49.97 2.74 31.86
N ALA A 357 -51.29 2.72 31.98
CA ALA A 357 -52.11 1.66 31.38
C ALA A 357 -52.10 1.66 29.83
N THR A 358 -51.50 2.69 29.22
CA THR A 358 -51.51 2.93 27.78
C THR A 358 -50.14 3.12 27.16
N ASN A 359 -49.09 3.33 27.95
CA ASN A 359 -47.74 3.59 27.47
C ASN A 359 -46.72 2.68 28.14
N ALA A 360 -45.76 2.23 27.34
CA ALA A 360 -44.58 1.50 27.80
C ALA A 360 -43.36 1.91 26.99
N SER A 361 -42.18 1.78 27.60
CA SER A 361 -40.92 1.98 26.91
C SER A 361 -39.84 1.02 27.41
N GLY A 362 -38.87 0.79 26.55
CA GLY A 362 -37.67 0.02 26.86
C GLY A 362 -36.59 0.30 25.82
N SER A 363 -35.49 -0.44 25.90
CA SER A 363 -34.38 -0.27 24.96
C SER A 363 -33.96 -1.60 24.33
N ILE A 364 -33.38 -1.49 23.14
CA ILE A 364 -32.71 -2.58 22.44
C ILE A 364 -31.27 -2.14 22.24
N PRO A 365 -30.30 -2.76 22.94
CA PRO A 365 -28.91 -2.46 22.72
C PRO A 365 -28.51 -2.92 21.32
N PHE A 366 -27.70 -2.09 20.65
CA PHE A 366 -27.07 -2.47 19.41
C PHE A 366 -25.98 -3.49 19.65
N LYS A 367 -25.66 -4.29 18.63
CA LYS A 367 -24.51 -5.20 18.71
C LYS A 367 -23.21 -4.42 18.87
N ARG A 368 -23.18 -3.20 18.35
CA ARG A 368 -22.07 -2.26 18.45
C ARG A 368 -22.56 -0.83 18.51
N ARG A 369 -21.71 0.03 19.07
CA ARG A 369 -21.85 1.47 18.95
C ARG A 369 -21.87 1.88 17.47
N LYS A 370 -22.77 2.81 17.13
CA LYS A 370 -22.90 3.42 15.80
C LYS A 370 -22.01 4.65 15.69
N ARG A 371 -21.67 5.01 14.46
CA ARG A 371 -20.84 6.16 14.08
C ARG A 371 -21.31 7.48 14.64
N SER A 372 -22.63 7.67 14.67
CA SER A 372 -23.29 8.83 15.24
C SER A 372 -24.70 8.45 15.65
N GLN A 373 -25.41 9.36 16.33
CA GLN A 373 -26.82 9.17 16.62
C GLN A 373 -27.58 8.90 15.31
N GLY A 374 -28.05 7.66 15.16
CA GLY A 374 -28.66 7.11 13.95
C GLY A 374 -30.18 7.10 13.96
N SER A 375 -30.76 6.53 12.91
CA SER A 375 -32.14 6.05 12.91
C SER A 375 -32.15 4.55 13.22
N ALA A 376 -33.23 4.08 13.85
CA ALA A 376 -33.49 2.66 13.94
C ALA A 376 -34.96 2.37 13.68
N ILE A 377 -35.24 1.30 12.93
CA ILE A 377 -36.60 0.92 12.52
C ILE A 377 -36.80 -0.59 12.61
N PHE A 378 -38.05 -1.01 12.78
CA PHE A 378 -38.42 -2.41 12.66
C PHE A 378 -38.77 -2.75 11.20
N SER A 379 -38.31 -3.91 10.72
CA SER A 379 -38.67 -4.44 9.39
C SER A 379 -40.03 -5.13 9.34
N GLY A 380 -40.72 -5.22 10.48
CA GLY A 380 -42.02 -5.85 10.66
C GLY A 380 -42.72 -5.25 11.88
N THR A 381 -43.87 -5.78 12.26
CA THR A 381 -44.68 -5.23 13.36
C THR A 381 -44.46 -6.03 14.64
N PRO A 382 -43.64 -5.54 15.59
CA PRO A 382 -43.54 -6.19 16.89
C PRO A 382 -44.79 -5.96 17.73
N VAL A 383 -45.03 -6.87 18.67
CA VAL A 383 -46.16 -6.87 19.58
C VAL A 383 -45.65 -6.63 21.00
N ALA A 384 -46.26 -5.70 21.73
CA ALA A 384 -46.01 -5.54 23.15
C ALA A 384 -46.83 -6.57 23.96
N LEU A 385 -46.19 -7.22 24.92
CA LEU A 385 -46.84 -8.11 25.89
C LEU A 385 -46.86 -7.45 27.27
N ALA A 386 -47.99 -7.56 27.96
CA ALA A 386 -48.13 -7.21 29.36
C ALA A 386 -47.42 -8.22 30.28
N ALA A 387 -47.24 -7.88 31.56
CA ALA A 387 -46.54 -8.74 32.53
C ALA A 387 -47.10 -10.17 32.67
N ASN A 388 -48.38 -10.37 32.38
CA ASN A 388 -49.03 -11.69 32.38
C ASN A 388 -48.84 -12.47 31.06
N GLY A 389 -48.07 -11.96 30.11
CA GLY A 389 -47.83 -12.55 28.79
C GLY A 389 -48.94 -12.27 27.75
N ALA A 390 -50.00 -11.54 28.12
CA ALA A 390 -51.06 -11.19 27.18
C ALA A 390 -50.60 -10.11 26.19
N ALA A 391 -51.03 -10.21 24.93
CA ALA A 391 -50.75 -9.19 23.93
C ALA A 391 -51.51 -7.89 24.23
N ALA A 392 -50.78 -6.79 24.31
CA ALA A 392 -51.34 -5.45 24.38
C ALA A 392 -51.76 -4.99 22.97
N SER A 393 -52.85 -4.24 22.88
CA SER A 393 -53.40 -3.76 21.62
C SER A 393 -52.92 -2.33 21.36
N GLY A 394 -52.08 -2.12 20.35
CA GLY A 394 -51.53 -0.81 20.05
C GLY A 394 -50.37 -0.87 19.07
N THR A 395 -49.59 0.21 19.04
CA THR A 395 -48.48 0.39 18.10
C THR A 395 -47.16 0.43 18.86
N VAL A 396 -46.15 -0.23 18.31
CA VAL A 396 -44.76 -0.15 18.77
C VAL A 396 -43.94 0.62 17.74
N LEU A 397 -43.17 1.61 18.19
CA LEU A 397 -42.32 2.46 17.36
C LEU A 397 -40.94 2.64 18.00
N ILE A 398 -39.98 3.12 17.21
CA ILE A 398 -38.68 3.60 17.68
C ILE A 398 -38.69 5.14 17.60
N PRO A 399 -39.07 5.85 18.68
CA PRO A 399 -39.08 7.31 18.70
C PRO A 399 -37.67 7.92 18.68
N SER A 400 -36.67 7.18 19.17
CA SER A 400 -35.30 7.65 19.25
C SER A 400 -34.30 6.50 19.27
N ALA A 401 -33.10 6.80 18.80
CA ALA A 401 -31.93 5.96 18.98
C ALA A 401 -30.77 6.83 19.47
N THR A 402 -29.87 6.21 20.21
CA THR A 402 -28.56 6.73 20.57
C THR A 402 -27.51 6.05 19.69
N GLU A 403 -26.23 6.24 19.99
CA GLU A 403 -25.18 5.47 19.33
C GLU A 403 -25.13 4.00 19.80
N ASP A 404 -25.63 3.68 21.00
CA ASP A 404 -25.47 2.36 21.60
C ASP A 404 -26.77 1.54 21.63
N MET A 405 -27.93 2.19 21.49
CA MET A 405 -29.23 1.52 21.59
C MET A 405 -30.35 2.28 20.89
N ALA A 406 -31.38 1.53 20.48
CA ALA A 406 -32.68 2.08 20.13
C ALA A 406 -33.60 2.09 21.34
N VAL A 407 -34.37 3.16 21.51
CA VAL A 407 -35.46 3.22 22.49
C VAL A 407 -36.74 2.90 21.75
N TRP A 408 -37.51 1.95 22.26
CA TRP A 408 -38.84 1.66 21.74
C TRP A 408 -39.90 2.24 22.66
N GLN A 409 -41.04 2.59 22.06
CA GLN A 409 -42.24 2.99 22.78
C GLN A 409 -43.44 2.22 22.25
N PHE A 410 -44.31 1.83 23.17
CA PHE A 410 -45.63 1.32 22.88
C PHE A 410 -46.68 2.34 23.31
N SER A 411 -47.70 2.52 22.48
CA SER A 411 -48.91 3.27 22.81
C SER A 411 -50.15 2.47 22.42
N GLY A 412 -51.06 2.25 23.36
CA GLY A 412 -52.24 1.40 23.17
C GLY A 412 -53.02 1.14 24.45
N THR A 413 -53.57 -0.07 24.59
CA THR A 413 -54.30 -0.55 25.77
C THR A 413 -53.86 -1.95 26.18
N GLY A 414 -54.21 -2.36 27.40
CA GLY A 414 -53.89 -3.70 27.92
C GLY A 414 -52.65 -3.74 28.81
N LEU A 415 -52.12 -2.58 29.23
CA LEU A 415 -51.03 -2.49 30.20
C LEU A 415 -51.54 -2.08 31.59
N ALA A 416 -50.69 -2.24 32.59
CA ALA A 416 -50.91 -1.72 33.94
C ALA A 416 -49.67 -0.93 34.37
N ALA A 417 -49.87 0.29 34.88
CA ALA A 417 -48.79 1.17 35.29
C ALA A 417 -47.92 0.52 36.38
N GLY A 418 -46.60 0.62 36.23
CA GLY A 418 -45.63 0.03 37.14
C GLY A 418 -45.22 -1.41 36.81
N ASN A 419 -45.95 -2.09 35.92
CA ASN A 419 -45.62 -3.46 35.53
C ASN A 419 -44.50 -3.52 34.48
N ALA A 420 -43.80 -4.65 34.46
CA ALA A 420 -42.93 -5.00 33.33
C ALA A 420 -43.77 -5.23 32.06
N CYS A 421 -43.15 -4.97 30.92
CA CYS A 421 -43.68 -5.30 29.60
C CYS A 421 -42.53 -5.81 28.72
N SER A 422 -42.85 -6.48 27.63
CA SER A 422 -41.83 -7.02 26.72
C SER A 422 -42.25 -6.88 25.28
N LEU A 423 -41.28 -6.75 24.37
CA LEU A 423 -41.52 -6.83 22.93
C LEU A 423 -41.33 -8.25 22.43
N ASN A 424 -42.26 -8.66 21.58
CA ASN A 424 -42.27 -9.95 20.93
C ASN A 424 -42.42 -9.81 19.40
N GLY A 425 -41.80 -10.70 18.65
CA GLY A 425 -41.99 -10.79 17.20
C GLY A 425 -40.99 -11.74 16.57
N THR A 426 -41.43 -12.93 16.19
CA THR A 426 -40.57 -13.89 15.49
C THR A 426 -40.31 -13.39 14.07
N GLY A 427 -39.02 -13.26 13.70
CA GLY A 427 -38.63 -12.78 12.37
C GLY A 427 -38.67 -11.26 12.19
N VAL A 428 -39.08 -10.50 13.22
CA VAL A 428 -38.88 -9.04 13.25
C VAL A 428 -37.38 -8.75 13.30
N GLN A 429 -36.96 -7.74 12.54
CA GLN A 429 -35.58 -7.27 12.56
C GLN A 429 -35.54 -5.81 13.00
N LEU A 430 -34.53 -5.46 13.81
CA LEU A 430 -34.16 -4.07 14.04
C LEU A 430 -33.06 -3.70 13.04
N ILE A 431 -33.28 -2.61 12.32
CA ILE A 431 -32.32 -2.03 11.39
C ILE A 431 -31.86 -0.71 11.99
N ALA A 432 -30.57 -0.59 12.28
CA ALA A 432 -29.97 0.66 12.76
C ALA A 432 -29.01 1.20 11.70
N ASP A 433 -29.18 2.48 11.35
CA ASP A 433 -28.41 3.15 10.31
C ASP A 433 -27.98 4.55 10.79
N SER A 434 -26.67 4.79 10.77
CA SER A 434 -26.04 6.07 11.13
C SER A 434 -25.28 6.70 9.95
N ASP A 435 -25.52 6.21 8.74
CA ASP A 435 -24.83 6.63 7.52
C ASP A 435 -25.59 7.79 6.86
N PHE A 436 -25.48 9.00 7.42
CA PHE A 436 -26.14 10.22 6.90
C PHE A 436 -25.36 10.90 5.76
#